data_AF-A0A2D6JUW5-F1
#
_entry.id   AF-A0A2D6JUW5-F1
#
_cell.length_a   1.000
_cell.length_b   1.000
_cell.length_c   1.000
_cell.angle_alpha   90.00
_cell.angle_beta   90.00
_cell.angle_gamma   90.00
#
_symmetry.space_group_name_H-M   'P 1'
#
loop_
_entity.id
_entity.type
_entity.pdbx_description
1 polymer ?
#
loop_
_entity_poly.entity_id
_entity_poly.type
_entity_poly.pdbx_seq_one_letter_code
_entity_poly.pdbx_strand_id
1 'polypeptide(L)'
;MRFNRGHFQAFGLFAAAVVAAGAVWGLLAPSGAGANPLTRLSWKLEWPKTDFSKTSIDLGEIISGGPPKDGIPSIDDPRAVPISRIKDLAGTEPVVGLIINGKARAYPLRVLTWHEIVNDELGGVPVTVTYCPLCNSAIVFDRRLDGKVLDFGTTGKLRHSDMVMYDRQTESWWQQFLGQGIVGEMTGKRLKTIPARLESFADLKKRAPAGDVLVPNDPGMRDYGANPYAGYDTSPTPFLFEGGLPKGINPMVRVIVVDGQAWSLPLLREKGRVT
;
A
#
# COMPACT_ATOMS: atom_id res chain seq x y z
N MET A 1 -25.04 52.25 -10.38
CA MET A 1 -25.69 50.98 -10.77
C MET A 1 -25.29 49.95 -9.72
N ARG A 2 -26.07 49.67 -8.67
CA ARG A 2 -27.33 48.89 -8.53
C ARG A 2 -27.21 47.39 -8.90
N PHE A 3 -27.38 46.55 -7.85
CA PHE A 3 -27.81 45.14 -7.76
C PHE A 3 -26.85 44.06 -8.31
N ASN A 4 -26.74 42.84 -7.76
CA ASN A 4 -27.67 42.10 -6.91
C ASN A 4 -27.00 41.03 -6.02
N ARG A 5 -27.67 40.70 -4.90
CA ARG A 5 -27.44 39.50 -4.06
C ARG A 5 -28.02 38.26 -4.75
N GLY A 6 -27.49 37.07 -4.44
CA GLY A 6 -28.09 35.79 -4.80
C GLY A 6 -27.50 34.58 -4.07
N HIS A 7 -28.17 34.19 -2.99
CA HIS A 7 -28.44 32.83 -2.50
C HIS A 7 -27.34 31.84 -2.03
N PHE A 8 -27.34 31.68 -0.69
CA PHE A 8 -27.24 30.48 0.16
C PHE A 8 -27.40 29.07 -0.47
N GLN A 9 -26.56 28.14 0.00
CA GLN A 9 -26.83 26.89 0.76
C GLN A 9 -25.59 25.96 0.62
N ALA A 10 -25.14 25.09 1.53
CA ALA A 10 -25.38 24.78 2.93
C ALA A 10 -24.20 23.85 3.34
N PHE A 11 -23.32 24.27 4.25
CA PHE A 11 -22.29 23.40 4.84
C PHE A 11 -22.91 22.61 5.99
N GLY A 12 -23.07 21.29 5.81
CA GLY A 12 -23.49 20.37 6.85
C GLY A 12 -22.32 19.99 7.76
N LEU A 13 -22.25 20.63 8.93
CA LEU A 13 -21.49 20.17 10.10
C LEU A 13 -22.25 19.00 10.74
N PHE A 14 -21.64 17.81 10.80
CA PHE A 14 -22.14 16.74 11.66
C PHE A 14 -21.54 16.89 13.06
N ALA A 15 -22.41 17.29 14.00
CA ALA A 15 -22.13 17.39 15.42
C ALA A 15 -22.09 16.00 16.07
N ALA A 16 -21.16 15.84 17.00
CA ALA A 16 -21.07 14.73 17.93
C ALA A 16 -22.29 14.70 18.86
N ALA A 17 -22.87 13.52 19.07
CA ALA A 17 -23.83 13.26 20.14
C ALA A 17 -23.27 12.18 21.06
N VAL A 18 -22.92 12.59 22.28
CA VAL A 18 -22.67 11.72 23.42
C VAL A 18 -24.02 11.37 24.04
N VAL A 19 -24.33 10.09 24.16
CA VAL A 19 -25.35 9.61 25.09
C VAL A 19 -24.75 8.45 25.90
N ALA A 20 -24.57 8.71 27.18
CA ALA A 20 -24.27 7.69 28.19
C ALA A 20 -25.58 7.15 28.77
N ALA A 21 -25.74 5.83 28.79
CA ALA A 21 -26.60 5.15 29.75
C ALA A 21 -26.06 3.72 29.93
N GLY A 22 -25.61 3.42 31.14
CA GLY A 22 -25.02 2.14 31.50
C GLY A 22 -26.06 1.05 31.76
N ALA A 23 -25.67 -0.18 31.46
CA ALA A 23 -26.11 -1.37 32.16
C ALA A 23 -24.96 -2.39 32.11
N VAL A 24 -24.42 -2.68 33.29
CA VAL A 24 -23.40 -3.70 33.53
C VAL A 24 -24.04 -5.07 33.36
N TRP A 25 -23.57 -5.84 32.39
CA TRP A 25 -23.62 -7.30 32.41
C TRP A 25 -22.20 -7.81 32.27
N GLY A 26 -21.62 -8.21 33.42
CA GLY A 26 -20.35 -8.89 33.48
C GLY A 26 -20.48 -10.27 32.86
N LEU A 27 -20.14 -10.37 31.59
CA LEU A 27 -19.63 -11.59 30.98
C LEU A 27 -18.15 -11.37 30.77
N LEU A 28 -17.33 -12.09 31.53
CA LEU A 28 -15.92 -12.31 31.22
C LEU A 28 -15.87 -12.90 29.81
N ALA A 29 -15.73 -12.03 28.81
CA ALA A 29 -15.39 -12.45 27.47
C ALA A 29 -14.02 -13.11 27.57
N PRO A 30 -13.84 -14.35 27.08
CA PRO A 30 -12.52 -14.92 27.01
C PRO A 30 -11.71 -13.98 26.13
N SER A 31 -10.60 -13.47 26.69
CA SER A 31 -9.53 -12.81 25.98
C SER A 31 -8.87 -13.81 25.04
N GLY A 32 -9.59 -14.19 23.99
CA GLY A 32 -9.11 -15.00 22.90
C GLY A 32 -8.58 -14.06 21.83
N ALA A 33 -7.28 -14.14 21.59
CA ALA A 33 -6.62 -13.66 20.38
C ALA A 33 -7.46 -14.05 19.15
N GLY A 34 -8.14 -13.08 18.56
CA GLY A 34 -9.07 -13.30 17.46
C GLY A 34 -9.96 -12.10 17.17
N ALA A 35 -10.14 -11.78 15.89
CA ALA A 35 -11.17 -10.83 15.46
C ALA A 35 -12.54 -11.18 16.06
N ASN A 36 -13.28 -10.17 16.51
CA ASN A 36 -14.64 -10.31 17.05
C ASN A 36 -15.52 -11.13 16.08
N PRO A 37 -16.39 -12.05 16.58
CA PRO A 37 -17.33 -12.83 15.77
C PRO A 37 -18.04 -12.07 14.65
N LEU A 38 -18.46 -10.82 14.88
CA LEU A 38 -19.11 -9.98 13.86
C LEU A 38 -18.17 -9.62 12.71
N THR A 39 -16.92 -9.28 13.02
CA THR A 39 -15.87 -9.00 12.02
C THR A 39 -15.60 -10.24 11.17
N ARG A 40 -15.45 -11.41 11.81
CA ARG A 40 -15.24 -12.67 11.09
C ARG A 40 -16.41 -13.03 10.18
N LEU A 41 -17.64 -12.80 10.63
CA LEU A 41 -18.82 -13.01 9.79
C LEU A 41 -18.83 -12.07 8.58
N SER A 42 -18.52 -10.79 8.79
CA SER A 42 -18.43 -9.81 7.71
C SER A 42 -17.36 -10.17 6.67
N TRP A 43 -16.18 -10.62 7.09
CA TRP A 43 -15.12 -11.04 6.18
C TRP A 43 -15.48 -12.32 5.43
N LYS A 44 -16.15 -13.28 6.04
CA LYS A 44 -16.64 -14.47 5.31
C LYS A 44 -17.62 -14.11 4.20
N LEU A 45 -18.41 -13.05 4.37
CA LEU A 45 -19.33 -12.56 3.34
C LEU A 45 -18.58 -11.80 2.23
N GLU A 46 -17.59 -10.98 2.57
CA GLU A 46 -16.77 -10.23 1.61
C GLU A 46 -15.79 -11.14 0.83
N TRP A 47 -15.37 -12.26 1.44
CA TRP A 47 -14.32 -13.16 0.95
C TRP A 47 -14.77 -14.64 0.95
N PRO A 48 -15.74 -15.00 0.10
CA PRO A 48 -16.38 -16.31 0.15
C PRO A 48 -15.45 -17.48 -0.23
N LYS A 49 -14.34 -17.23 -0.94
CA LYS A 49 -13.36 -18.28 -1.27
C LYS A 49 -12.25 -18.42 -0.23
N THR A 50 -12.11 -17.45 0.68
CA THR A 50 -11.02 -17.46 1.67
C THR A 50 -11.28 -18.48 2.77
N ASP A 51 -10.35 -19.43 2.91
CA ASP A 51 -10.32 -20.36 4.03
C ASP A 51 -9.72 -19.70 5.28
N PHE A 52 -10.55 -19.03 6.08
CA PHE A 52 -10.14 -18.39 7.34
C PHE A 52 -9.69 -19.37 8.44
N SER A 53 -9.80 -20.68 8.24
CA SER A 53 -9.20 -21.66 9.16
C SER A 53 -7.69 -21.80 8.96
N LYS A 54 -7.18 -21.42 7.78
CA LYS A 54 -5.76 -21.33 7.46
C LYS A 54 -5.30 -19.89 7.70
N THR A 55 -4.60 -19.67 8.81
CA THR A 55 -4.01 -18.38 9.17
C THR A 55 -2.68 -18.59 9.86
N SER A 56 -1.75 -17.66 9.66
CA SER A 56 -0.43 -17.63 10.33
C SER A 56 -0.29 -16.46 11.32
N ILE A 57 -1.35 -15.68 11.50
CA ILE A 57 -1.42 -14.51 12.37
C ILE A 57 -2.67 -14.57 13.25
N ASP A 58 -2.72 -13.71 14.28
CA ASP A 58 -3.99 -13.40 14.91
C ASP A 58 -4.81 -12.50 13.97
N LEU A 59 -6.00 -12.97 13.59
CA LEU A 59 -6.95 -12.18 12.78
C LEU A 59 -7.39 -10.88 13.45
N GLY A 60 -7.27 -10.77 14.77
CA GLY A 60 -7.49 -9.53 15.51
C GLY A 60 -6.48 -8.42 15.19
N GLU A 61 -5.31 -8.76 14.62
CA GLU A 61 -4.32 -7.78 14.15
C GLU A 61 -4.72 -7.11 12.82
N ILE A 62 -5.74 -7.64 12.15
CA ILE A 62 -6.22 -7.10 10.87
C ILE A 62 -7.36 -6.11 11.15
N ILE A 63 -7.18 -4.88 10.66
CA ILE A 63 -8.18 -3.82 10.79
C ILE A 63 -8.63 -3.32 9.41
N SER A 64 -9.78 -2.64 9.37
CA SER A 64 -10.24 -1.98 8.15
C SER A 64 -9.50 -0.66 7.92
N GLY A 65 -8.97 -0.47 6.71
CA GLY A 65 -8.45 0.81 6.25
C GLY A 65 -9.53 1.78 5.77
N GLY A 66 -10.79 1.31 5.65
CA GLY A 66 -11.92 2.09 5.15
C GLY A 66 -12.44 1.63 3.78
N PRO A 67 -11.58 1.50 2.74
CA PRO A 67 -12.00 0.99 1.45
C PRO A 67 -12.53 -0.46 1.54
N PRO A 68 -13.53 -0.82 0.71
CA PRO A 68 -13.90 -2.24 0.52
C PRO A 68 -12.82 -2.96 -0.32
N LYS A 69 -12.97 -4.28 -0.49
CA LYS A 69 -12.28 -5.04 -1.54
C LYS A 69 -12.29 -4.28 -2.89
N ASP A 70 -11.10 -4.11 -3.48
CA ASP A 70 -10.84 -3.35 -4.70
C ASP A 70 -11.30 -1.87 -4.67
N GLY A 71 -11.60 -1.30 -3.49
CA GLY A 71 -11.94 0.12 -3.34
C GLY A 71 -10.80 1.08 -3.73
N ILE A 72 -9.58 0.55 -3.75
CA ILE A 72 -8.39 1.13 -4.39
C ILE A 72 -8.05 0.21 -5.56
N PRO A 73 -8.50 0.52 -6.80
CA PRO A 73 -8.42 -0.42 -7.90
C PRO A 73 -6.97 -0.63 -8.34
N SER A 74 -6.53 -1.89 -8.44
CA SER A 74 -5.24 -2.23 -9.05
C SER A 74 -5.23 -1.91 -10.54
N ILE A 75 -4.04 -1.71 -11.10
CA ILE A 75 -3.85 -1.61 -12.56
C ILE A 75 -3.44 -2.99 -13.07
N ASP A 76 -4.30 -3.63 -13.86
CA ASP A 76 -4.06 -4.99 -14.36
C ASP A 76 -3.69 -5.04 -15.86
N ASP A 77 -3.93 -3.94 -16.60
CA ASP A 77 -3.48 -3.74 -17.98
C ASP A 77 -2.71 -2.41 -18.09
N PRO A 78 -1.45 -2.37 -17.63
CA PRO A 78 -0.71 -1.12 -17.51
C PRO A 78 -0.34 -0.53 -18.87
N ARG A 79 -0.71 0.74 -19.07
CA ARG A 79 -0.24 1.52 -20.22
C ARG A 79 1.07 2.21 -19.89
N ALA A 80 2.04 2.11 -20.80
CA ALA A 80 3.32 2.80 -20.65
C ALA A 80 3.67 3.63 -21.88
N VAL A 81 4.39 4.72 -21.64
CA VAL A 81 4.82 5.67 -22.68
C VAL A 81 6.34 5.81 -22.61
N PRO A 82 7.08 5.83 -23.74
CA PRO A 82 8.52 6.02 -23.73
C PRO A 82 8.95 7.26 -22.93
N ILE A 83 10.04 7.17 -22.17
CA ILE A 83 10.57 8.26 -21.35
C ILE A 83 10.78 9.55 -22.16
N SER A 84 11.15 9.42 -23.44
CA SER A 84 11.34 10.55 -24.35
C SER A 84 10.07 11.36 -24.66
N ARG A 85 8.88 10.78 -24.43
CA ARG A 85 7.59 11.44 -24.64
C ARG A 85 6.98 12.01 -23.36
N ILE A 86 7.57 11.73 -22.20
CA ILE A 86 7.12 12.26 -20.92
C ILE A 86 7.55 13.72 -20.78
N LYS A 87 6.57 14.61 -20.66
CA LYS A 87 6.76 16.06 -20.46
C LYS A 87 6.30 16.52 -19.08
N ASP A 88 5.37 15.80 -18.47
CA ASP A 88 4.68 16.17 -17.24
C ASP A 88 5.05 15.25 -16.07
N LEU A 89 6.36 15.10 -15.87
CA LEU A 89 6.95 14.43 -14.71
C LEU A 89 8.26 15.13 -14.37
N ALA A 90 8.31 15.81 -13.23
CA ALA A 90 9.50 16.53 -12.82
C ALA A 90 10.63 15.54 -12.52
N GLY A 91 11.88 15.94 -12.80
CA GLY A 91 13.03 15.06 -12.62
C GLY A 91 13.23 14.59 -11.18
N THR A 92 12.79 15.38 -10.19
CA THR A 92 12.87 15.05 -8.77
C THR A 92 11.77 14.10 -8.28
N GLU A 93 10.78 13.79 -9.12
CA GLU A 93 9.67 12.98 -8.67
C GLU A 93 10.08 11.54 -8.43
N PRO A 94 9.61 10.93 -7.34
CA PRO A 94 9.95 9.57 -7.01
C PRO A 94 9.21 8.57 -7.92
N VAL A 95 9.98 7.63 -8.44
CA VAL A 95 9.50 6.51 -9.24
C VAL A 95 10.05 5.21 -8.65
N VAL A 96 9.26 4.14 -8.76
CA VAL A 96 9.80 2.79 -8.65
C VAL A 96 10.41 2.46 -10.01
N GLY A 97 11.74 2.42 -10.09
CA GLY A 97 12.49 2.02 -11.27
C GLY A 97 12.74 0.51 -11.27
N LEU A 98 12.24 -0.18 -12.29
CA LEU A 98 12.42 -1.61 -12.48
C LEU A 98 13.15 -1.88 -13.79
N ILE A 99 14.17 -2.75 -13.75
CA ILE A 99 14.89 -3.21 -14.95
C ILE A 99 14.96 -4.72 -14.94
N ILE A 100 14.38 -5.36 -15.96
CA ILE A 100 14.36 -6.82 -16.13
C ILE A 100 14.69 -7.14 -17.58
N ASN A 101 15.67 -8.04 -17.80
CA ASN A 101 16.07 -8.50 -19.13
C ASN A 101 16.32 -7.35 -20.13
N GLY A 102 16.96 -6.27 -19.67
CA GLY A 102 17.27 -5.09 -20.49
C GLY A 102 16.09 -4.16 -20.79
N LYS A 103 14.88 -4.47 -20.31
CA LYS A 103 13.71 -3.59 -20.37
C LYS A 103 13.57 -2.82 -19.07
N ALA A 104 13.31 -1.52 -19.16
CA ALA A 104 13.20 -0.63 -18.02
C ALA A 104 11.86 0.09 -18.02
N ARG A 105 11.21 0.14 -16.85
CA ARG A 105 9.97 0.88 -16.63
C ARG A 105 10.05 1.71 -15.36
N ALA A 106 9.55 2.93 -15.43
CA ALA A 106 9.27 3.79 -14.29
C ALA A 106 7.81 3.63 -13.87
N TYR A 107 7.55 3.39 -12.58
CA TYR A 107 6.22 3.43 -12.01
C TYR A 107 6.13 4.64 -11.06
N PRO A 108 5.56 5.78 -11.49
CA PRO A 108 5.54 6.98 -10.68
C PRO A 108 4.75 6.80 -9.37
N LEU A 109 5.29 7.27 -8.24
CA LEU A 109 4.56 7.21 -6.97
C LEU A 109 3.25 7.99 -7.03
N ARG A 110 3.15 9.05 -7.84
CA ARG A 110 1.90 9.78 -8.07
C ARG A 110 0.78 8.91 -8.67
N VAL A 111 1.10 7.78 -9.30
CA VAL A 111 0.12 6.79 -9.77
C VAL A 111 -0.07 5.72 -8.70
N LEU A 112 1.04 5.17 -8.19
CA LEU A 112 1.02 4.10 -7.20
C LEU A 112 0.34 4.50 -5.89
N THR A 113 0.36 5.77 -5.49
CA THR A 113 -0.36 6.26 -4.29
C THR A 113 -1.88 6.09 -4.40
N TRP A 114 -2.43 6.07 -5.63
CA TRP A 114 -3.86 5.97 -5.88
C TRP A 114 -4.34 4.57 -6.28
N HIS A 115 -3.41 3.68 -6.62
CA HIS A 115 -3.71 2.32 -7.11
C HIS A 115 -3.11 1.22 -6.26
N GLU A 116 -2.03 1.53 -5.53
CA GLU A 116 -1.23 0.68 -4.64
C GLU A 116 -0.61 -0.58 -5.28
N ILE A 117 -1.21 -1.15 -6.32
CA ILE A 117 -0.82 -2.40 -6.97
C ILE A 117 -0.92 -2.24 -8.49
N VAL A 118 0.13 -2.67 -9.19
CA VAL A 118 0.16 -2.79 -10.66
C VAL A 118 0.60 -4.21 -11.00
N ASN A 119 -0.28 -4.98 -11.62
CA ASN A 119 0.04 -6.29 -12.18
C ASN A 119 0.53 -6.07 -13.62
N ASP A 120 1.81 -6.33 -13.88
CA ASP A 120 2.49 -5.99 -15.13
C ASP A 120 3.32 -7.17 -15.66
N GLU A 121 3.80 -7.07 -16.89
CA GLU A 121 4.81 -7.94 -17.47
C GLU A 121 5.96 -7.09 -18.04
N LEU A 122 7.15 -7.23 -17.47
CA LEU A 122 8.33 -6.50 -17.94
C LEU A 122 9.45 -7.48 -18.31
N GLY A 123 9.93 -7.37 -19.56
CA GLY A 123 11.00 -8.23 -20.05
C GLY A 123 10.65 -9.73 -20.02
N GLY A 124 9.36 -10.07 -20.20
CA GLY A 124 8.85 -11.45 -20.14
C GLY A 124 8.68 -12.02 -18.73
N VAL A 125 8.76 -11.17 -17.69
CA VAL A 125 8.54 -11.58 -16.30
C VAL A 125 7.25 -10.95 -15.79
N PRO A 126 6.25 -11.76 -15.37
CA PRO A 126 5.07 -11.27 -14.67
C PRO A 126 5.46 -10.71 -13.30
N VAL A 127 5.20 -9.42 -13.08
CA VAL A 127 5.53 -8.71 -11.85
C VAL A 127 4.31 -8.06 -11.22
N THR A 128 4.26 -7.96 -9.89
CA THR A 128 3.35 -7.06 -9.19
C THR A 128 4.19 -5.98 -8.52
N VAL A 129 3.96 -4.73 -8.93
CA VAL A 129 4.60 -3.55 -8.33
C VAL A 129 3.64 -3.00 -7.31
N THR A 130 4.09 -2.94 -6.06
CA THR A 130 3.25 -2.54 -4.94
C THR A 130 3.84 -1.35 -4.20
N TYR A 131 2.98 -0.48 -3.70
CA TYR A 131 3.34 0.66 -2.88
C TYR A 131 2.28 0.88 -1.81
N CYS A 132 2.66 0.69 -0.54
CA CYS A 132 1.84 1.09 0.58
C CYS A 132 2.16 2.54 0.96
N PRO A 133 1.24 3.50 0.78
CA PRO A 133 1.51 4.90 1.11
C PRO A 133 1.64 5.14 2.62
N LEU A 134 1.04 4.29 3.46
CA LEU A 134 1.15 4.39 4.92
C LEU A 134 2.51 3.90 5.46
N CYS A 135 3.17 3.00 4.73
CA CYS A 135 4.50 2.48 5.08
C CYS A 135 5.62 3.13 4.26
N ASN A 136 5.29 3.94 3.26
CA ASN A 136 6.21 4.47 2.26
C ASN A 136 7.14 3.38 1.69
N SER A 137 6.56 2.21 1.40
CA SER A 137 7.30 0.99 1.06
C SER A 137 6.89 0.50 -0.32
N ALA A 138 7.84 0.54 -1.26
CA ALA A 138 7.67 0.04 -2.61
C ALA A 138 8.37 -1.32 -2.78
N ILE A 139 7.61 -2.36 -3.13
CA ILE A 139 8.15 -3.71 -3.30
C ILE A 139 7.62 -4.29 -4.60
N VAL A 140 8.51 -4.95 -5.35
CA VAL A 140 8.16 -5.64 -6.58
C VAL A 140 8.33 -7.14 -6.34
N PHE A 141 7.35 -7.92 -6.76
CA PHE A 141 7.38 -9.37 -6.67
C PHE A 141 7.24 -10.02 -8.05
N ASP A 142 7.89 -11.18 -8.23
CA ASP A 142 7.54 -12.12 -9.30
C ASP A 142 6.18 -12.74 -8.95
N ARG A 143 5.21 -12.64 -9.87
CA ARG A 143 3.85 -13.15 -9.66
C ARG A 143 3.74 -14.66 -9.90
N ARG A 144 4.81 -15.31 -10.34
CA ARG A 144 4.84 -16.76 -10.54
C ARG A 144 5.06 -17.46 -9.22
N LEU A 145 4.14 -18.33 -8.85
CA LEU A 145 4.22 -19.16 -7.67
C LEU A 145 3.59 -20.52 -7.96
N ASP A 146 4.32 -21.60 -7.66
CA ASP A 146 3.87 -22.99 -7.86
C ASP A 146 3.27 -23.28 -9.24
N GLY A 147 3.91 -22.75 -10.29
CA GLY A 147 3.48 -22.94 -11.68
C GLY A 147 2.28 -22.10 -12.13
N LYS A 148 1.77 -21.19 -11.29
CA LYS A 148 0.69 -20.25 -11.62
C LYS A 148 1.21 -18.82 -11.66
N VAL A 149 0.61 -17.97 -12.48
CA VAL A 149 0.75 -16.51 -12.38
C VAL A 149 -0.42 -16.00 -11.54
N LEU A 150 -0.11 -15.29 -10.45
CA LEU A 150 -1.10 -14.69 -9.57
C LEU A 150 -1.43 -13.25 -9.99
N ASP A 151 -2.65 -12.80 -9.69
CA ASP A 151 -3.07 -11.41 -9.88
C ASP A 151 -3.52 -10.85 -8.55
N PHE A 152 -2.97 -9.69 -8.18
CA PHE A 152 -3.17 -9.12 -6.86
C PHE A 152 -4.12 -7.93 -6.88
N GLY A 153 -5.02 -7.87 -5.91
CA GLY A 153 -5.89 -6.73 -5.66
C GLY A 153 -5.76 -6.22 -4.24
N THR A 154 -6.46 -5.14 -3.93
CA THR A 154 -6.44 -4.52 -2.60
C THR A 154 -7.58 -5.07 -1.75
N THR A 155 -7.29 -5.43 -0.49
CA THR A 155 -8.36 -5.87 0.44
C THR A 155 -9.08 -4.71 1.12
N GLY A 156 -8.46 -3.52 1.12
CA GLY A 156 -8.83 -2.40 1.97
C GLY A 156 -8.56 -2.65 3.47
N LYS A 157 -7.82 -3.71 3.81
CA LYS A 157 -7.44 -4.07 5.18
C LYS A 157 -5.96 -3.80 5.43
N LEU A 158 -5.63 -3.58 6.69
CA LEU A 158 -4.27 -3.25 7.15
C LEU A 158 -3.86 -4.20 8.28
N ARG A 159 -2.55 -4.44 8.39
CA ARG A 159 -1.91 -5.04 9.57
C ARG A 159 -0.58 -4.34 9.81
N HIS A 160 -0.39 -3.80 11.02
CA HIS A 160 0.76 -2.93 11.36
C HIS A 160 0.88 -1.70 10.44
N SER A 161 -0.26 -1.12 10.03
CA SER A 161 -0.39 -0.09 8.97
C SER A 161 0.08 -0.50 7.58
N ASP A 162 0.62 -1.71 7.41
CA ASP A 162 0.97 -2.25 6.11
C ASP A 162 -0.26 -2.82 5.42
N MET A 163 -0.33 -2.59 4.11
CA MET A 163 -1.49 -3.01 3.33
C MET A 163 -1.52 -4.53 3.21
N VAL A 164 -2.74 -5.07 3.27
CA VAL A 164 -2.99 -6.48 3.00
C VAL A 164 -3.52 -6.59 1.57
N MET A 165 -2.78 -7.32 0.74
CA MET A 165 -3.18 -7.65 -0.63
C MET A 165 -4.00 -8.94 -0.63
N TYR A 166 -4.66 -9.25 -1.74
CA TYR A 166 -5.19 -10.60 -1.96
C TYR A 166 -4.87 -11.09 -3.37
N ASP A 167 -4.76 -12.41 -3.55
CA ASP A 167 -4.70 -13.00 -4.90
C ASP A 167 -6.11 -13.37 -5.40
N ARG A 168 -6.40 -13.08 -6.67
CA ARG A 168 -7.74 -13.35 -7.25
C ARG A 168 -8.03 -14.83 -7.46
N GLN A 169 -6.98 -15.66 -7.52
CA GLN A 169 -7.07 -17.08 -7.78
C GLN A 169 -7.72 -17.84 -6.61
N THR A 170 -7.35 -17.49 -5.38
CA THR A 170 -7.78 -18.19 -4.16
C THR A 170 -8.42 -17.28 -3.11
N GLU A 171 -8.37 -15.97 -3.32
CA GLU A 171 -8.72 -14.95 -2.32
C GLU A 171 -7.85 -15.00 -1.06
N SER A 172 -6.69 -15.67 -1.09
CA SER A 172 -5.79 -15.65 0.06
C SER A 172 -5.25 -14.24 0.28
N TRP A 173 -5.02 -13.88 1.54
CA TRP A 173 -4.51 -12.57 1.93
C TRP A 173 -3.01 -12.61 2.11
N TRP A 174 -2.34 -11.52 1.71
CA TRP A 174 -0.89 -11.41 1.67
C TRP A 174 -0.43 -10.12 2.34
N GLN A 175 0.55 -10.23 3.25
CA GLN A 175 1.22 -9.06 3.83
C GLN A 175 2.14 -8.43 2.76
N GLN A 176 1.85 -7.20 2.32
CA GLN A 176 2.58 -6.56 1.23
C GLN A 176 4.07 -6.44 1.52
N PHE A 177 4.44 -5.99 2.71
CA PHE A 177 5.85 -5.75 3.05
C PHE A 177 6.73 -7.02 2.98
N LEU A 178 6.13 -8.19 3.23
CA LEU A 178 6.85 -9.47 3.26
C LEU A 178 6.64 -10.32 2.00
N GLY A 179 5.60 -10.02 1.21
CA GLY A 179 5.14 -10.89 0.12
C GLY A 179 4.69 -12.26 0.60
N GLN A 180 4.18 -12.38 1.83
CA GLN A 180 3.84 -13.65 2.46
C GLN A 180 2.32 -13.82 2.58
N GLY A 181 1.81 -15.00 2.22
CA GLY A 181 0.43 -15.37 2.44
C GLY A 181 0.18 -15.58 3.94
N ILE A 182 -0.81 -14.85 4.48
CA ILE A 182 -1.10 -14.80 5.92
C ILE A 182 -2.45 -15.43 6.29
N VAL A 183 -3.41 -15.44 5.38
CA VAL A 183 -4.75 -16.04 5.55
C VAL A 183 -5.18 -16.72 4.25
N GLY A 184 -5.86 -17.86 4.32
CA GLY A 184 -6.37 -18.59 3.16
C GLY A 184 -5.44 -19.70 2.66
N GLU A 185 -5.72 -20.21 1.46
CA GLU A 185 -5.02 -21.34 0.84
C GLU A 185 -3.50 -21.12 0.74
N MET A 186 -3.08 -19.89 0.50
CA MET A 186 -1.67 -19.54 0.27
C MET A 186 -0.90 -19.22 1.57
N THR A 187 -1.49 -19.47 2.74
CA THR A 187 -0.84 -19.22 4.04
C THR A 187 0.53 -19.89 4.13
N GLY A 188 1.55 -19.13 4.52
CA GLY A 188 2.94 -19.59 4.66
C GLY A 188 3.77 -19.54 3.36
N LYS A 189 3.14 -19.39 2.19
CA LYS A 189 3.86 -19.19 0.93
C LYS A 189 4.42 -17.79 0.85
N ARG A 190 5.51 -17.62 0.08
CA ARG A 190 6.20 -16.34 -0.08
C ARG A 190 6.52 -16.07 -1.54
N LEU A 191 6.20 -14.86 -1.99
CA LEU A 191 6.56 -14.37 -3.31
C LEU A 191 8.05 -14.03 -3.37
N LYS A 192 8.66 -14.24 -4.53
CA LYS A 192 10.04 -13.82 -4.77
C LYS A 192 10.08 -12.31 -4.99
N THR A 193 10.82 -11.59 -4.15
CA THR A 193 11.10 -10.16 -4.37
C THR A 193 12.02 -9.96 -5.57
N ILE A 194 11.74 -8.93 -6.35
CA ILE A 194 12.58 -8.47 -7.46
C ILE A 194 13.19 -7.13 -7.05
N PRO A 195 14.53 -6.98 -7.10
CA PRO A 195 15.18 -5.72 -6.79
C PRO A 195 14.64 -4.58 -7.68
N ALA A 196 14.12 -3.54 -7.02
CA ALA A 196 13.68 -2.30 -7.65
C ALA A 196 14.29 -1.12 -6.90
N ARG A 197 14.29 0.05 -7.53
CA ARG A 197 14.79 1.29 -6.91
C ARG A 197 13.65 2.26 -6.70
N LEU A 198 13.48 2.74 -5.48
CA LEU A 198 12.75 3.99 -5.26
C LEU A 198 13.75 5.13 -5.43
N GLU A 199 13.69 5.83 -6.56
CA GLU A 199 14.66 6.85 -6.94
C GLU A 199 13.99 8.03 -7.66
N SER A 200 14.74 9.09 -7.95
CA SER A 200 14.21 10.20 -8.75
C SER A 200 14.03 9.78 -10.21
N PHE A 201 13.02 10.34 -10.88
CA PHE A 201 12.80 10.10 -12.31
C PHE A 201 14.03 10.47 -13.15
N ALA A 202 14.75 11.54 -12.79
CA ALA A 202 15.98 11.95 -13.44
C ALA A 202 17.08 10.87 -13.36
N ASP A 203 17.25 10.23 -12.19
CA ASP A 203 18.24 9.17 -12.01
C ASP A 203 17.91 7.94 -12.84
N LEU A 204 16.64 7.52 -12.87
CA LEU A 204 16.20 6.43 -13.72
C LEU A 204 16.40 6.77 -15.20
N LYS A 205 15.99 7.96 -15.65
CA LYS A 205 16.14 8.44 -17.03
C LYS A 205 17.59 8.45 -17.49
N LYS A 206 18.51 8.87 -16.62
CA LYS A 206 19.96 8.84 -16.89
C LYS A 206 20.47 7.41 -17.08
N ARG A 207 19.97 6.47 -16.27
CA ARG A 207 20.43 5.08 -16.22
C ARG A 207 19.78 4.18 -17.26
N ALA A 208 18.57 4.52 -17.71
CA ALA A 208 17.78 3.75 -18.67
C ALA A 208 16.96 4.66 -19.61
N PRO A 209 17.61 5.46 -20.48
CA PRO A 209 16.92 6.45 -21.32
C PRO A 209 15.96 5.85 -22.35
N ALA A 210 16.16 4.58 -22.72
CA ALA A 210 15.29 3.83 -23.62
C ALA A 210 14.07 3.18 -22.92
N GLY A 211 13.92 3.38 -21.61
CA GLY A 211 12.78 2.86 -20.86
C GLY A 211 11.47 3.58 -21.14
N ASP A 212 10.42 3.08 -20.51
CA ASP A 212 9.08 3.67 -20.53
C ASP A 212 8.60 4.04 -19.12
N VAL A 213 7.47 4.73 -19.05
CA VAL A 213 6.85 5.21 -17.81
C VAL A 213 5.40 4.78 -17.81
N LEU A 214 4.95 4.15 -16.72
CA LEU A 214 3.55 3.88 -16.47
C LEU A 214 2.77 5.19 -16.49
N VAL A 215 1.67 5.23 -17.23
CA VAL A 215 0.70 6.33 -17.23
C VAL A 215 -0.66 5.81 -16.79
N PRO A 216 -1.50 6.64 -16.14
CA PRO A 216 -2.86 6.24 -15.80
C PRO A 216 -3.65 5.78 -17.02
N ASN A 217 -4.40 4.68 -16.88
CA ASN A 217 -5.27 4.20 -17.95
C ASN A 217 -6.41 5.19 -18.23
N ASP A 218 -6.94 5.78 -17.16
CA ASP A 218 -7.88 6.91 -17.16
C ASP A 218 -7.28 8.07 -16.36
N PRO A 219 -6.73 9.10 -17.03
CA PRO A 219 -6.18 10.28 -16.38
C PRO A 219 -7.18 11.09 -15.54
N GLY A 220 -8.49 10.94 -15.77
CA GLY A 220 -9.54 11.67 -15.05
C GLY A 220 -10.06 10.97 -13.80
N MET A 221 -9.66 9.72 -13.54
CA MET A 221 -10.18 8.93 -12.41
C MET A 221 -9.76 9.48 -11.04
N ARG A 222 -8.55 10.02 -10.94
CA ARG A 222 -7.94 10.49 -9.69
C ARG A 222 -7.15 11.76 -9.96
N ASP A 223 -6.86 12.50 -8.88
CA ASP A 223 -5.98 13.66 -8.93
C ASP A 223 -4.50 13.21 -8.89
N TYR A 224 -4.03 12.61 -9.98
CA TYR A 224 -2.66 12.09 -10.07
C TYR A 224 -1.65 13.24 -9.99
N GLY A 225 -0.91 13.29 -8.87
CA GLY A 225 0.01 14.38 -8.56
C GLY A 225 -0.31 15.05 -7.22
N ALA A 226 -1.57 14.99 -6.78
CA ALA A 226 -1.92 15.32 -5.41
C ALA A 226 -1.52 14.18 -4.46
N ASN A 227 -0.98 14.54 -3.30
CA ASN A 227 -0.65 13.59 -2.24
C ASN A 227 -1.71 13.67 -1.12
N PRO A 228 -2.59 12.67 -0.98
CA PRO A 228 -3.60 12.65 0.08
C PRO A 228 -3.01 12.45 1.49
N TYR A 229 -1.73 12.12 1.59
CA TYR A 229 -1.00 11.89 2.85
C TYR A 229 -0.02 13.03 3.19
N ALA A 230 -0.25 14.24 2.68
CA ALA A 230 0.58 15.39 2.99
C ALA A 230 0.70 15.62 4.52
N GLY A 231 1.93 15.76 5.02
CA GLY A 231 2.22 15.94 6.45
C GLY A 231 2.36 14.64 7.25
N TYR A 232 1.98 13.49 6.68
CA TYR A 232 2.03 12.21 7.39
C TYR A 232 3.44 11.80 7.81
N ASP A 233 4.44 11.99 6.94
CA ASP A 233 5.87 11.71 7.20
C ASP A 233 6.44 12.46 8.43
N THR A 234 5.76 13.51 8.89
CA THR A 234 6.15 14.32 10.05
C THR A 234 5.25 14.11 11.27
N SER A 235 4.24 13.25 11.16
CA SER A 235 3.31 12.95 12.25
C SER A 235 4.03 12.29 13.44
N PRO A 236 3.65 12.61 14.69
CA PRO A 236 4.15 11.89 15.87
C PRO A 236 3.51 10.51 16.01
N THR A 237 2.37 10.27 15.36
CA THR A 237 1.60 9.03 15.45
C THR A 237 1.28 8.48 14.06
N PRO A 238 1.61 7.20 13.77
CA PRO A 238 1.24 6.57 12.51
C PRO A 238 -0.28 6.39 12.41
N PHE A 239 -0.79 6.43 11.19
CA PHE A 239 -2.21 6.31 10.87
C PHE A 239 -2.61 4.84 10.89
N LEU A 240 -3.70 4.52 11.62
CA LEU A 240 -4.24 3.16 11.72
C LEU A 240 -3.17 2.11 12.07
N PHE A 241 -2.30 2.44 13.03
CA PHE A 241 -1.28 1.53 13.54
C PHE A 241 -1.69 1.01 14.92
N GLU A 242 -1.66 -0.30 15.08
CA GLU A 242 -1.83 -0.97 16.37
C GLU A 242 -0.55 -1.71 16.71
N GLY A 243 0.15 -1.26 17.75
CA GLY A 243 1.42 -1.86 18.16
C GLY A 243 2.26 -0.95 19.05
N GLY A 244 3.43 -1.45 19.45
CA GLY A 244 4.41 -0.67 20.20
C GLY A 244 5.13 0.34 19.31
N LEU A 245 5.23 1.59 19.76
CA LEU A 245 6.02 2.62 19.08
C LEU A 245 7.46 2.65 19.62
N PRO A 246 8.45 2.96 18.76
CA PRO A 246 9.83 3.06 19.19
C PRO A 246 10.02 4.28 20.11
N LYS A 247 10.89 4.15 21.11
CA LYS A 247 11.24 5.24 22.03
C LYS A 247 12.39 6.07 21.46
N GLY A 248 12.30 7.40 21.61
CA GLY A 248 13.41 8.30 21.26
C GLY A 248 13.64 8.50 19.76
N ILE A 249 12.72 8.05 18.91
CA ILE A 249 12.78 8.25 17.47
C ILE A 249 11.37 8.43 16.91
N ASN A 250 11.20 9.31 15.92
CA ASN A 250 9.91 9.49 15.27
C ASN A 250 9.52 8.18 14.54
N PRO A 251 8.29 7.66 14.73
CA PRO A 251 7.86 6.39 14.13
C PRO A 251 7.78 6.42 12.59
N MET A 252 7.66 7.61 11.99
CA MET A 252 7.66 7.84 10.54
C MET A 252 9.05 8.11 9.96
N VAL A 253 10.11 8.00 10.77
CA VAL A 253 11.47 8.19 10.27
C VAL A 253 11.79 7.15 9.20
N ARG A 254 12.45 7.60 8.12
CA ARG A 254 12.94 6.68 7.10
C ARG A 254 14.18 5.95 7.61
N VAL A 255 14.22 4.65 7.36
CA VAL A 255 15.35 3.79 7.69
C VAL A 255 15.89 3.14 6.42
N ILE A 256 17.17 2.75 6.47
CA ILE A 256 17.77 1.83 5.52
C ILE A 256 17.97 0.51 6.26
N VAL A 257 17.60 -0.60 5.62
CA VAL A 257 17.79 -1.95 6.15
C VAL A 257 18.84 -2.67 5.32
N VAL A 258 19.88 -3.19 5.98
CA VAL A 258 20.95 -4.00 5.38
C VAL A 258 21.29 -5.11 6.38
N ASP A 259 21.41 -6.35 5.91
CA ASP A 259 21.81 -7.51 6.72
C ASP A 259 21.03 -7.68 8.03
N GLY A 260 19.72 -7.41 7.98
CA GLY A 260 18.80 -7.56 9.11
C GLY A 260 18.88 -6.43 10.16
N GLN A 261 19.68 -5.40 9.93
CA GLN A 261 19.77 -4.22 10.79
C GLN A 261 19.15 -3.01 10.09
N ALA A 262 18.56 -2.11 10.88
CA ALA A 262 17.92 -0.89 10.39
C ALA A 262 18.62 0.35 10.98
N TRP A 263 18.98 1.30 10.12
CA TRP A 263 19.57 2.58 10.53
C TRP A 263 18.74 3.73 10.01
N SER A 264 18.45 4.70 10.87
CA SER A 264 17.69 5.88 10.47
C SER A 264 18.50 6.77 9.53
N LEU A 265 17.83 7.37 8.53
CA LEU A 265 18.50 8.33 7.65
C LEU A 265 19.13 9.52 8.39
N PRO A 266 18.53 10.07 9.47
CA PRO A 266 19.20 11.08 10.28
C PRO A 266 20.52 10.59 10.89
N LEU A 267 20.55 9.38 11.44
CA LEU A 267 21.77 8.79 12.00
C LEU A 267 22.86 8.63 10.94
N LEU A 268 22.49 8.13 9.76
CA LEU A 268 23.41 7.96 8.64
C LEU A 268 23.95 9.30 8.14
N ARG A 269 23.10 10.34 8.09
CA ARG A 269 23.52 11.69 7.70
C ARG A 269 24.52 12.29 8.69
N GLU A 270 24.32 12.06 9.99
CA GLU A 270 25.22 12.54 11.04
C GLU A 270 26.57 11.80 11.02
N LYS A 271 26.53 10.45 10.97
CA LYS A 271 27.74 9.62 11.10
C LYS A 271 28.51 9.43 9.79
N GLY A 272 27.85 9.62 8.64
CA GLY A 272 28.38 9.31 7.31
C GLY A 272 28.53 7.81 7.01
N ARG A 273 28.89 7.00 8.01
CA ARG A 273 29.00 5.55 7.92
C ARG A 273 28.52 4.89 9.22
N VAL A 274 27.87 3.75 9.07
CA VAL A 274 27.54 2.80 10.16
C VAL A 274 28.23 1.48 9.85
N THR A 275 28.56 0.72 10.89
CA THR A 275 29.24 -0.58 10.83
C THR A 275 28.46 -1.61 11.62
#